data_AF-A0A7V5EL62-F1
#
_entry.id   AF-A0A7V5EL62-F1
#
_cell.length_a   1.000
_cell.length_b   1.000
_cell.length_c   1.000
_cell.angle_alpha   90.00
_cell.angle_beta   90.00
_cell.angle_gamma   90.00
#
_symmetry.space_group_name_H-M   'P 1'
#
loop_
_entity.id
_entity.type
_entity.pdbx_description
1 polymer ?
#
loop_
_entity_poly.entity_id
_entity_poly.type
_entity_poly.pdbx_seq_one_letter_code
_entity_poly.pdbx_strand_id
1 'polypeptide(L)'
;MRFCTLFFFWILIFDLSAQSLYFPPTVGDTWETVTPEELSWCTDSIQPLYDFLEAEETKAFIVLKDGKMVMEKYFGGFTQNSPWYWASAGKSLTAFLVGLAQQQGSLSIEDQTSMYLGQGWTSCDSLAENQRTIRHQLTMTTGFDDANFDCLEPSCLNCIAEAGERWAYHNSPYTLLDSVLFYSTGLDATNFVKEHLKDQTGITGAYIKTGNNHVFYSRPRKMARFGLLMLNHGQWDQTPVMTDTNYYHDMIHSSQDLNPSYGYLWWLNGQAKYMLPQSQIVFSGPIMPNAPEDMYAALGKNGQLLNVVPSENLVVVRMGQSTGQFLVETQLNDKIWEYLNAIRCQPTAIKSSHFDKDIRLSPNPTHDKITIRSESHSAPADVKIFNAQGQPVFAKAYNLLNNSELDVSFLPKGIYFVEIYTSGSYGLQKLVRY
;
A
#
# COMPACT_ATOMS: atom_id res chain seq x y z
N MET A 1 66.39 -22.63 6.25
CA MET A 1 65.12 -22.95 5.55
C MET A 1 63.98 -22.29 6.31
N ARG A 2 63.32 -21.28 5.73
CA ARG A 2 62.17 -20.59 6.33
C ARG A 2 60.89 -21.32 5.92
N PHE A 3 60.10 -21.77 6.90
CA PHE A 3 58.75 -22.28 6.68
C PHE A 3 57.76 -21.11 6.63
N CYS A 4 56.94 -21.07 5.58
CA CYS A 4 55.85 -20.12 5.41
C CYS A 4 54.54 -20.87 5.63
N THR A 5 53.80 -20.55 6.69
CA THR A 5 52.51 -21.17 7.02
C THR A 5 51.39 -20.28 6.49
N LEU A 6 50.68 -20.73 5.46
CA LEU A 6 49.48 -20.06 4.93
C LEU A 6 48.25 -20.51 5.72
N PHE A 7 47.58 -19.57 6.38
CA PHE A 7 46.26 -19.77 6.98
C PHE A 7 45.18 -19.48 5.93
N PHE A 8 44.35 -20.47 5.63
CA PHE A 8 43.13 -20.30 4.82
C PHE A 8 41.98 -19.87 5.74
N PHE A 9 41.49 -18.64 5.58
CA PHE A 9 40.25 -18.18 6.21
C PHE A 9 39.07 -18.67 5.35
N TRP A 10 38.25 -19.57 5.89
CA TRP A 10 36.94 -19.88 5.34
C TRP A 10 35.97 -18.76 5.72
N ILE A 11 35.57 -17.96 4.73
CA ILE A 11 34.47 -17.00 4.87
C ILE A 11 33.18 -17.80 4.73
N LEU A 12 32.45 -17.96 5.85
CA LEU A 12 31.06 -18.40 5.85
C LEU A 12 30.22 -17.28 5.22
N ILE A 13 29.87 -17.45 3.95
CA ILE A 13 28.86 -16.64 3.27
C ILE A 13 27.51 -17.14 3.79
N PHE A 14 26.85 -16.36 4.64
CA PHE A 14 25.44 -16.55 4.92
C PHE A 14 24.65 -16.02 3.72
N ASP A 15 24.05 -16.90 2.94
CA ASP A 15 23.01 -16.50 1.99
C ASP A 15 21.84 -15.94 2.80
N LEU A 16 21.73 -14.60 2.82
CA LEU A 16 20.50 -13.92 3.20
C LEU A 16 19.47 -14.23 2.10
N SER A 17 18.76 -15.34 2.24
CA SER A 17 17.54 -15.54 1.47
C SER A 17 16.52 -14.53 1.95
N ALA A 18 16.15 -13.56 1.10
CA ALA A 18 14.90 -12.84 1.27
C ALA A 18 13.78 -13.89 1.44
N GLN A 19 12.96 -13.76 2.47
CA GLN A 19 11.86 -14.70 2.70
C GLN A 19 10.94 -14.66 1.49
N SER A 20 10.81 -15.78 0.77
CA SER A 20 9.93 -15.88 -0.39
C SER A 20 8.49 -15.61 0.04
N LEU A 21 7.78 -14.76 -0.69
CA LEU A 21 6.36 -14.48 -0.46
C LEU A 21 5.57 -15.79 -0.44
N TYR A 22 4.73 -16.00 0.57
CA TYR A 22 3.86 -17.17 0.61
C TYR A 22 2.68 -17.04 -0.36
N PHE A 23 2.39 -18.11 -1.10
CA PHE A 23 1.20 -18.20 -1.94
C PHE A 23 0.29 -19.32 -1.45
N PRO A 24 -1.00 -19.04 -1.17
CA PRO A 24 -1.91 -20.06 -0.72
C PRO A 24 -2.24 -21.07 -1.83
N PRO A 25 -2.36 -22.38 -1.52
CA PRO A 25 -2.68 -23.42 -2.50
C PRO A 25 -3.89 -23.05 -3.37
N THR A 26 -3.86 -23.37 -4.66
CA THR A 26 -4.97 -23.06 -5.60
C THR A 26 -6.23 -23.87 -5.29
N VAL A 27 -6.06 -25.01 -4.60
CA VAL A 27 -7.14 -25.90 -4.14
C VAL A 27 -7.16 -25.93 -2.61
N GLY A 28 -8.37 -25.83 -2.04
CA GLY A 28 -8.59 -25.82 -0.58
C GLY A 28 -8.55 -24.42 0.04
N ASP A 29 -8.80 -24.39 1.35
CA ASP A 29 -8.96 -23.16 2.14
C ASP A 29 -7.95 -23.05 3.30
N THR A 30 -6.88 -23.84 3.30
CA THR A 30 -5.84 -23.74 4.32
C THR A 30 -4.78 -22.73 3.87
N TRP A 31 -4.63 -21.66 4.64
CA TRP A 31 -3.63 -20.61 4.41
C TRP A 31 -2.63 -20.63 5.57
N GLU A 32 -1.34 -20.47 5.28
CA GLU A 32 -0.37 -20.16 6.33
C GLU A 32 -0.76 -18.86 7.03
N THR A 33 -0.60 -18.87 8.34
CA THR A 33 -0.88 -17.72 9.20
C THR A 33 0.40 -17.30 9.90
N VAL A 34 0.46 -16.03 10.29
CA VAL A 34 1.45 -15.48 11.21
C VAL A 34 0.71 -14.56 12.17
N THR A 35 0.90 -14.74 13.46
CA THR A 35 0.18 -13.95 14.47
C THR A 35 0.74 -12.53 14.55
N PRO A 36 -0.08 -11.53 14.93
CA PRO A 36 0.42 -10.19 15.21
C PRO A 36 1.58 -10.19 16.23
N GLU A 37 1.56 -11.07 17.23
CA GLU A 37 2.63 -11.25 18.21
C GLU A 37 3.96 -11.69 17.58
N GLU A 38 3.93 -12.65 16.64
CA GLU A 38 5.12 -13.09 15.90
C GLU A 38 5.72 -11.97 15.05
N LEU A 39 4.89 -11.03 14.59
CA LEU A 39 5.32 -9.82 13.88
C LEU A 39 5.72 -8.67 14.82
N SER A 40 5.69 -8.88 16.15
CA SER A 40 5.91 -7.85 17.16
C SER A 40 4.96 -6.66 17.03
N TRP A 41 3.70 -6.88 16.65
CA TRP A 41 2.67 -5.83 16.56
C TRP A 41 1.98 -5.60 17.92
N CYS A 42 1.49 -4.38 18.15
CA CYS A 42 0.68 -4.00 19.31
C CYS A 42 -0.71 -4.62 19.24
N THR A 43 -0.89 -5.75 19.91
CA THR A 43 -2.15 -6.49 19.91
C THR A 43 -3.29 -5.77 20.64
N ASP A 44 -2.97 -4.91 21.62
CA ASP A 44 -3.94 -4.08 22.33
C ASP A 44 -4.71 -3.11 21.41
N SER A 45 -4.14 -2.76 20.25
CA SER A 45 -4.78 -1.89 19.26
C SER A 45 -5.70 -2.63 18.26
N ILE A 46 -5.73 -3.96 18.31
CA ILE A 46 -6.55 -4.78 17.39
C ILE A 46 -8.04 -4.63 17.70
N GLN A 47 -8.42 -4.64 18.97
CA GLN A 47 -9.84 -4.53 19.34
C GLN A 47 -10.44 -3.18 18.93
N PRO A 48 -9.78 -2.02 19.16
CA PRO A 48 -10.23 -0.74 18.61
C PRO A 48 -10.44 -0.73 17.08
N LEU A 49 -9.55 -1.36 16.31
CA LEU A 49 -9.75 -1.52 14.86
C LEU A 49 -11.02 -2.34 14.57
N TYR A 50 -11.23 -3.45 15.29
CA TYR A 50 -12.41 -4.28 15.08
C TYR A 50 -13.72 -3.57 15.44
N ASP A 51 -13.73 -2.81 16.54
CA ASP A 51 -14.90 -2.02 16.93
C ASP A 51 -15.21 -0.96 15.88
N PHE A 52 -14.18 -0.28 15.36
CA PHE A 52 -14.32 0.67 14.26
C PHE A 52 -14.84 -0.01 12.98
N LEU A 53 -14.26 -1.14 12.58
CA LEU A 53 -14.68 -1.88 11.39
C LEU A 53 -16.14 -2.36 11.50
N GLU A 54 -16.58 -2.80 12.68
CA GLU A 54 -17.98 -3.18 12.92
C GLU A 54 -18.91 -1.97 12.79
N ALA A 55 -18.55 -0.83 13.39
CA ALA A 55 -19.30 0.42 13.29
C ALA A 55 -19.43 0.92 11.84
N GLU A 56 -18.41 0.70 11.01
CA GLU A 56 -18.39 1.06 9.58
C GLU A 56 -19.05 0.01 8.67
N GLU A 57 -19.81 -0.93 9.23
CA GLU A 57 -20.52 -2.01 8.51
C GLU A 57 -19.59 -2.88 7.66
N THR A 58 -18.40 -3.21 8.17
CA THR A 58 -17.51 -4.19 7.54
C THR A 58 -18.19 -5.56 7.50
N LYS A 59 -17.99 -6.32 6.43
CA LYS A 59 -18.42 -7.72 6.29
C LYS A 59 -17.26 -8.69 6.44
N ALA A 60 -16.15 -8.39 5.78
CA ALA A 60 -14.91 -9.16 5.85
C ALA A 60 -13.72 -8.21 5.88
N PHE A 61 -12.73 -8.52 6.71
CA PHE A 61 -11.45 -7.82 6.78
C PHE A 61 -10.31 -8.84 6.81
N ILE A 62 -9.35 -8.69 5.90
CA ILE A 62 -8.19 -9.57 5.78
C ILE A 62 -6.93 -8.71 5.71
N VAL A 63 -5.90 -9.07 6.47
CA VAL A 63 -4.55 -8.51 6.37
C VAL A 63 -3.60 -9.66 6.10
N LEU A 64 -2.81 -9.54 5.03
CA LEU A 64 -1.73 -10.45 4.69
C LEU A 64 -0.39 -9.73 4.84
N LYS A 65 0.61 -10.42 5.40
CA LYS A 65 2.01 -9.97 5.50
C LYS A 65 2.89 -11.09 4.96
N ASP A 66 3.76 -10.75 4.01
CA ASP A 66 4.63 -11.71 3.32
C ASP A 66 3.83 -12.89 2.73
N GLY A 67 2.60 -12.61 2.29
CA GLY A 67 1.68 -13.61 1.75
C GLY A 67 0.82 -14.33 2.78
N LYS A 68 1.27 -14.37 4.04
CA LYS A 68 0.62 -15.11 5.13
C LYS A 68 -0.50 -14.32 5.76
N MET A 69 -1.53 -15.01 6.24
CA MET A 69 -2.68 -14.40 6.88
C MET A 69 -2.35 -13.95 8.30
N VAL A 70 -2.44 -12.64 8.54
CA VAL A 70 -2.21 -12.03 9.86
C VAL A 70 -3.49 -11.81 10.61
N MET A 71 -4.47 -11.26 9.91
CA MET A 71 -5.79 -10.96 10.45
C MET A 71 -6.82 -11.44 9.45
N GLU A 72 -7.83 -12.15 9.95
CA GLU A 72 -9.02 -12.49 9.18
C GLU A 72 -10.22 -12.40 10.11
N LYS A 73 -11.11 -11.46 9.83
CA LYS A 73 -12.34 -11.27 10.60
C LYS A 73 -13.54 -11.13 9.69
N TYR A 74 -14.59 -11.85 10.06
CA TYR A 74 -15.90 -11.77 9.44
C TYR A 74 -16.89 -11.23 10.48
N PHE A 75 -17.72 -10.29 10.06
CA PHE A 75 -18.63 -9.56 10.95
C PHE A 75 -20.08 -9.99 10.71
N GLY A 76 -20.91 -9.92 11.75
CA GLY A 76 -22.29 -10.40 11.70
C GLY A 76 -22.38 -11.87 11.28
N GLY A 77 -23.23 -12.17 10.30
CA GLY A 77 -23.38 -13.52 9.73
C GLY A 77 -22.47 -13.83 8.54
N PHE A 78 -21.51 -12.95 8.21
CA PHE A 78 -20.61 -13.18 7.08
C PHE A 78 -19.60 -14.28 7.39
N THR A 79 -19.12 -14.96 6.36
CA THR A 79 -18.10 -16.02 6.48
C THR A 79 -17.12 -15.92 5.33
N GLN A 80 -16.02 -16.68 5.40
CA GLN A 80 -15.08 -16.84 4.28
C GLN A 80 -15.74 -17.29 2.95
N ASN A 81 -16.92 -17.91 3.03
CA ASN A 81 -17.63 -18.45 1.88
C ASN A 81 -18.74 -17.52 1.34
N SER A 82 -19.01 -16.42 2.02
CA SER A 82 -20.05 -15.47 1.63
C SER A 82 -19.60 -14.66 0.41
N PRO A 83 -20.34 -14.68 -0.71
CA PRO A 83 -20.06 -13.81 -1.84
C PRO A 83 -20.50 -12.37 -1.54
N TRP A 84 -19.74 -11.40 -2.04
CA TRP A 84 -20.09 -9.97 -2.00
C TRP A 84 -19.66 -9.27 -3.29
N TYR A 85 -20.23 -8.10 -3.55
CA TYR A 85 -19.85 -7.26 -4.69
C TYR A 85 -18.66 -6.38 -4.33
N TRP A 86 -17.82 -6.09 -5.33
CA TRP A 86 -16.64 -5.22 -5.19
C TRP A 86 -16.88 -3.78 -5.66
N ALA A 87 -18.09 -3.46 -6.12
CA ALA A 87 -18.41 -2.14 -6.69
C ALA A 87 -17.31 -1.72 -7.68
N SER A 88 -16.80 -0.49 -7.55
CA SER A 88 -15.70 0.01 -8.38
C SER A 88 -14.33 -0.60 -8.07
N ALA A 89 -14.11 -1.28 -6.95
CA ALA A 89 -12.83 -1.98 -6.73
C ALA A 89 -12.63 -3.12 -7.76
N GLY A 90 -13.71 -3.62 -8.38
CA GLY A 90 -13.62 -4.56 -9.49
C GLY A 90 -12.93 -4.00 -10.75
N LYS A 91 -12.92 -2.67 -10.94
CA LYS A 91 -12.29 -2.02 -12.11
C LYS A 91 -10.81 -2.37 -12.26
N SER A 92 -10.12 -2.45 -11.13
CA SER A 92 -8.69 -2.77 -11.07
C SER A 92 -8.41 -4.21 -11.54
N LEU A 93 -9.36 -5.14 -11.35
CA LEU A 93 -9.28 -6.46 -11.98
C LEU A 93 -9.53 -6.35 -13.49
N THR A 94 -10.50 -5.56 -13.95
CA THR A 94 -10.70 -5.32 -15.40
C THR A 94 -9.44 -4.79 -16.08
N ALA A 95 -8.71 -3.84 -15.47
CA ALA A 95 -7.42 -3.37 -16.00
C ALA A 95 -6.43 -4.53 -16.16
N PHE A 96 -6.31 -5.41 -15.15
CA PHE A 96 -5.46 -6.60 -15.26
C PHE A 96 -5.90 -7.51 -16.42
N LEU A 97 -7.21 -7.72 -16.64
CA LEU A 97 -7.70 -8.52 -17.76
C LEU A 97 -7.40 -7.88 -19.12
N VAL A 98 -7.52 -6.55 -19.24
CA VAL A 98 -7.14 -5.81 -20.46
C VAL A 98 -5.64 -5.97 -20.73
N GLY A 99 -4.79 -5.89 -19.70
CA GLY A 99 -3.35 -6.18 -19.82
C GLY A 99 -3.05 -7.59 -20.30
N LEU A 100 -3.79 -8.59 -19.81
CA LEU A 100 -3.64 -9.98 -20.28
C LEU A 100 -4.08 -10.13 -21.74
N ALA A 101 -5.17 -9.48 -22.15
CA ALA A 101 -5.61 -9.46 -23.54
C ALA A 101 -4.56 -8.77 -24.45
N GLN A 102 -3.92 -7.70 -23.96
CA GLN A 102 -2.81 -7.07 -24.67
C GLN A 102 -1.61 -8.00 -24.81
N GLN A 103 -1.20 -8.64 -23.72
CA GLN A 103 -0.11 -9.61 -23.71
C GLN A 103 -0.34 -10.78 -24.67
N GLN A 104 -1.60 -11.20 -24.86
CA GLN A 104 -2.00 -12.24 -25.82
C GLN A 104 -2.02 -11.74 -27.27
N GLY A 105 -1.87 -10.44 -27.50
CA GLY A 105 -1.95 -9.81 -28.83
C GLY A 105 -3.37 -9.64 -29.35
N SER A 106 -4.40 -9.78 -28.49
CA SER A 106 -5.81 -9.61 -28.86
C SER A 106 -6.23 -8.14 -28.99
N LEU A 107 -5.52 -7.25 -28.30
CA LEU A 107 -5.67 -5.80 -28.40
C LEU A 107 -4.34 -5.09 -28.13
N SER A 108 -4.25 -3.82 -28.49
CA SER A 108 -3.30 -2.87 -27.92
C SER A 108 -4.09 -1.79 -27.19
N ILE A 109 -3.62 -1.32 -26.03
CA ILE A 109 -4.30 -0.20 -25.38
C ILE A 109 -4.22 1.11 -26.19
N GLU A 110 -3.34 1.18 -27.18
CA GLU A 110 -3.29 2.28 -28.15
C GLU A 110 -4.30 2.16 -29.28
N ASP A 111 -4.99 1.03 -29.40
CA ASP A 111 -6.00 0.86 -30.43
C ASP A 111 -7.16 1.82 -30.21
N GLN A 112 -7.70 2.33 -31.32
CA GLN A 112 -8.92 3.14 -31.29
C GLN A 112 -10.05 2.29 -30.71
N THR A 113 -10.78 2.82 -29.74
CA THR A 113 -11.89 2.09 -29.11
C THR A 113 -12.96 1.70 -30.16
N SER A 114 -13.12 2.52 -31.20
CA SER A 114 -14.03 2.29 -32.32
C SER A 114 -13.70 1.03 -33.15
N MET A 115 -12.46 0.50 -33.08
CA MET A 115 -12.11 -0.79 -33.70
C MET A 115 -12.91 -1.95 -33.10
N TYR A 116 -13.30 -1.84 -31.83
CA TYR A 116 -14.01 -2.87 -31.09
C TYR A 116 -15.50 -2.57 -30.94
N LEU A 117 -15.85 -1.30 -30.71
CA LEU A 117 -17.24 -0.90 -30.48
C LEU A 117 -17.99 -0.48 -31.76
N GLY A 118 -17.27 -0.33 -32.87
CA GLY A 118 -17.79 0.24 -34.11
C GLY A 118 -17.78 1.78 -34.11
N GLN A 119 -18.03 2.37 -35.27
CA GLN A 119 -18.17 3.83 -35.42
C GLN A 119 -19.51 4.30 -34.86
N GLY A 120 -19.55 5.52 -34.31
CA GLY A 120 -20.74 6.10 -33.70
C GLY A 120 -21.05 5.53 -32.32
N TRP A 121 -20.03 4.99 -31.63
CA TRP A 121 -20.16 4.54 -30.24
C TRP A 121 -20.23 5.72 -29.26
N THR A 122 -19.99 6.95 -29.74
CA THR A 122 -20.12 8.21 -29.00
C THR A 122 -20.98 9.22 -29.77
N SER A 123 -21.28 10.37 -29.15
CA SER A 123 -21.88 11.53 -29.84
C SER A 123 -20.86 12.52 -30.38
N CYS A 124 -19.58 12.15 -30.36
CA CYS A 124 -18.52 12.97 -30.88
C CYS A 124 -18.54 12.98 -32.41
N ASP A 125 -17.91 13.99 -33.03
CA ASP A 125 -17.60 13.87 -34.44
C ASP A 125 -16.60 12.71 -34.68
N SER A 126 -16.53 12.22 -35.92
CA SER A 126 -15.75 11.03 -36.25
C SER A 126 -14.24 11.21 -36.04
N LEU A 127 -13.72 12.44 -36.12
CA LEU A 127 -12.31 12.70 -35.87
C LEU A 127 -12.02 12.57 -34.37
N ALA A 128 -12.81 13.22 -33.53
CA ALA A 128 -12.70 13.16 -32.08
C ALA A 128 -12.96 11.74 -31.52
N GLU A 129 -13.93 11.01 -32.08
CA GLU A 129 -14.20 9.61 -31.68
C GLU A 129 -12.98 8.72 -31.93
N ASN A 130 -12.34 8.85 -33.10
CA ASN A 130 -11.20 8.00 -33.49
C ASN A 130 -9.87 8.40 -32.82
N GLN A 131 -9.81 9.51 -32.08
CA GLN A 131 -8.68 9.84 -31.21
C GLN A 131 -8.74 9.13 -29.85
N ARG A 132 -9.89 8.55 -29.48
CA ARG A 132 -10.06 7.85 -28.21
C ARG A 132 -9.62 6.41 -28.33
N THR A 133 -8.71 6.04 -27.45
CA THR A 133 -8.11 4.72 -27.36
C THR A 133 -8.56 4.01 -26.08
N ILE A 134 -8.33 2.71 -26.03
CA ILE A 134 -8.57 1.89 -24.83
C ILE A 134 -7.81 2.45 -23.62
N ARG A 135 -6.60 2.97 -23.82
CA ARG A 135 -5.81 3.66 -22.78
C ARG A 135 -6.61 4.79 -22.14
N HIS A 136 -7.29 5.64 -22.93
CA HIS A 136 -8.09 6.74 -22.40
C HIS A 136 -9.25 6.27 -21.50
N GLN A 137 -9.82 5.10 -21.77
CA GLN A 137 -10.84 4.48 -20.91
C GLN A 137 -10.21 3.97 -19.59
N LEU A 138 -9.02 3.37 -19.65
CA LEU A 138 -8.29 2.89 -18.46
C LEU A 138 -7.81 4.02 -17.56
N THR A 139 -7.41 5.16 -18.13
CA THR A 139 -6.82 6.30 -17.41
C THR A 139 -7.84 7.36 -16.99
N MET A 140 -9.13 7.13 -17.28
CA MET A 140 -10.21 8.10 -17.01
C MET A 140 -10.01 9.45 -17.72
N THR A 141 -9.44 9.42 -18.94
CA THR A 141 -9.13 10.62 -19.73
C THR A 141 -9.82 10.64 -21.10
N THR A 142 -11.01 10.07 -21.19
CA THR A 142 -11.80 10.08 -22.44
C THR A 142 -12.31 11.47 -22.82
N GLY A 143 -12.25 12.48 -21.95
CA GLY A 143 -12.74 13.83 -22.26
C GLY A 143 -14.26 13.93 -22.45
N PHE A 144 -15.02 12.90 -22.03
CA PHE A 144 -16.48 12.95 -22.07
C PHE A 144 -17.06 13.75 -20.91
N ASP A 145 -18.31 14.18 -21.08
CA ASP A 145 -19.16 14.68 -19.99
C ASP A 145 -19.58 13.53 -19.06
N ASP A 146 -19.13 13.58 -17.81
CA ASP A 146 -19.38 12.58 -16.77
C ASP A 146 -20.70 12.80 -16.00
N ALA A 147 -21.54 13.76 -16.44
CA ALA A 147 -22.87 13.98 -15.87
C ALA A 147 -23.78 12.74 -15.98
N ASN A 148 -23.71 12.02 -17.11
CA ASN A 148 -24.40 10.74 -17.31
C ASN A 148 -23.49 9.59 -16.89
N PHE A 149 -23.32 9.43 -15.58
CA PHE A 149 -22.27 8.60 -14.98
C PHE A 149 -22.28 7.12 -15.42
N ASP A 150 -23.47 6.53 -15.62
CA ASP A 150 -23.66 5.09 -15.91
C ASP A 150 -24.35 4.82 -17.27
N CYS A 151 -24.54 5.83 -18.12
CA CYS A 151 -25.21 5.65 -19.41
C CYS A 151 -24.24 5.22 -20.51
N LEU A 152 -24.49 4.09 -21.16
CA LEU A 152 -23.62 3.52 -22.20
C LEU A 152 -24.02 3.90 -23.63
N GLU A 153 -25.16 4.57 -23.81
CA GLU A 153 -25.62 4.97 -25.13
C GLU A 153 -24.73 6.08 -25.71
N PRO A 154 -24.51 6.12 -27.04
CA PRO A 154 -23.71 7.15 -27.68
C PRO A 154 -24.16 8.57 -27.30
N SER A 155 -25.47 8.80 -27.15
CA SER A 155 -26.10 10.08 -26.77
C SER A 155 -25.64 10.63 -25.41
N CYS A 156 -25.10 9.78 -24.55
CA CYS A 156 -24.58 10.14 -23.23
C CYS A 156 -23.07 10.40 -23.23
N LEU A 157 -22.35 9.98 -24.27
CA LEU A 157 -20.89 10.11 -24.39
C LEU A 157 -20.56 11.33 -25.25
N ASN A 158 -20.86 12.51 -24.70
CA ASN A 158 -20.61 13.79 -25.36
C ASN A 158 -19.17 14.23 -25.11
N CYS A 159 -18.44 14.58 -26.18
CA CYS A 159 -17.11 15.16 -26.09
C CYS A 159 -17.16 16.59 -25.56
N ILE A 160 -16.54 16.85 -24.41
CA ILE A 160 -16.38 18.21 -23.84
C ILE A 160 -14.91 18.62 -23.73
N ALA A 161 -14.00 17.70 -23.99
CA ALA A 161 -12.56 17.91 -24.09
C ALA A 161 -11.97 16.90 -25.09
N GLU A 162 -10.77 17.23 -25.58
CA GLU A 162 -9.96 16.28 -26.34
C GLU A 162 -9.57 15.07 -25.46
N ALA A 163 -9.31 13.94 -26.10
CA ALA A 163 -8.83 12.76 -25.40
C ALA A 163 -7.47 13.07 -24.73
N GLY A 164 -7.32 12.72 -23.45
CA GLY A 164 -6.11 12.99 -22.68
C GLY A 164 -6.09 14.34 -21.94
N GLU A 165 -6.91 15.31 -22.36
CA GLU A 165 -6.85 16.70 -21.85
C GLU A 165 -7.76 16.94 -20.63
N ARG A 166 -8.58 15.96 -20.25
CA ARG A 166 -9.45 16.04 -19.07
C ARG A 166 -9.50 14.71 -18.34
N TRP A 167 -9.21 14.73 -17.04
CA TRP A 167 -9.44 13.59 -16.15
C TRP A 167 -10.81 13.70 -15.49
N ALA A 168 -11.61 12.64 -15.62
CA ALA A 168 -12.88 12.52 -14.93
C ALA A 168 -13.20 11.06 -14.65
N TYR A 169 -13.44 10.77 -13.38
CA TYR A 169 -13.89 9.45 -12.96
C TYR A 169 -15.29 9.19 -13.51
N HIS A 170 -15.41 8.38 -14.56
CA HIS A 170 -16.64 8.16 -15.31
C HIS A 170 -16.88 6.67 -15.51
N ASN A 171 -18.05 6.16 -15.12
CA ASN A 171 -18.30 4.73 -15.15
C ASN A 171 -18.59 4.21 -16.56
N SER A 172 -19.28 4.99 -17.40
CA SER A 172 -19.68 4.54 -18.73
C SER A 172 -18.53 4.08 -19.62
N PRO A 173 -17.44 4.86 -19.80
CA PRO A 173 -16.36 4.47 -20.71
C PRO A 173 -15.55 3.32 -20.15
N TYR A 174 -15.42 3.22 -18.82
CA TYR A 174 -14.87 2.05 -18.15
C TYR A 174 -15.72 0.81 -18.44
N THR A 175 -17.05 0.87 -18.27
CA THR A 175 -17.92 -0.29 -18.43
C THR A 175 -17.89 -0.82 -19.86
N LEU A 176 -17.68 0.06 -20.85
CA LEU A 176 -17.51 -0.34 -22.25
C LEU A 176 -16.22 -1.15 -22.51
N LEU A 177 -15.25 -1.18 -21.59
CA LEU A 177 -14.10 -2.09 -21.67
C LEU A 177 -14.52 -3.56 -21.63
N ASP A 178 -15.67 -3.89 -21.05
CA ASP A 178 -16.19 -5.26 -21.10
C ASP A 178 -16.51 -5.69 -22.54
N SER A 179 -17.09 -4.79 -23.34
CA SER A 179 -17.35 -5.02 -24.75
C SER A 179 -16.06 -5.06 -25.56
N VAL A 180 -15.10 -4.16 -25.26
CA VAL A 180 -13.76 -4.22 -25.87
C VAL A 180 -13.10 -5.58 -25.61
N LEU A 181 -13.11 -6.05 -24.36
CA LEU A 181 -12.55 -7.34 -23.98
C LEU A 181 -13.25 -8.50 -24.69
N PHE A 182 -14.59 -8.46 -24.76
CA PHE A 182 -15.37 -9.47 -25.47
C PHE A 182 -15.05 -9.51 -26.98
N TYR A 183 -15.04 -8.37 -27.66
CA TYR A 183 -14.79 -8.31 -29.11
C TYR A 183 -13.34 -8.60 -29.50
N SER A 184 -12.38 -8.35 -28.59
CA SER A 184 -10.97 -8.67 -28.81
C SER A 184 -10.62 -10.14 -28.56
N THR A 185 -11.23 -10.76 -27.54
CA THR A 185 -10.84 -12.11 -27.08
C THR A 185 -11.87 -13.20 -27.41
N GLY A 186 -13.12 -12.82 -27.70
CA GLY A 186 -14.25 -13.74 -27.81
C GLY A 186 -14.81 -14.22 -26.47
N LEU A 187 -14.29 -13.74 -25.33
CA LEU A 187 -14.68 -14.14 -23.99
C LEU A 187 -15.22 -12.94 -23.20
N ASP A 188 -16.33 -13.14 -22.49
CA ASP A 188 -16.74 -12.18 -21.48
C ASP A 188 -15.77 -12.17 -20.29
N ALA A 189 -15.76 -11.08 -19.52
CA ALA A 189 -14.83 -10.90 -18.41
C ALA A 189 -14.88 -12.02 -17.35
N THR A 190 -16.05 -12.65 -17.12
CA THR A 190 -16.17 -13.76 -16.17
C THR A 190 -15.46 -15.01 -16.68
N ASN A 191 -15.67 -15.34 -17.95
CA ASN A 191 -15.01 -16.47 -18.58
C ASN A 191 -13.52 -16.20 -18.76
N PHE A 192 -13.11 -14.97 -19.04
CA PHE A 192 -11.71 -14.57 -19.14
C PHE A 192 -10.97 -14.72 -17.79
N VAL A 193 -11.57 -14.31 -16.67
CA VAL A 193 -11.05 -14.59 -15.30
C VAL A 193 -10.90 -16.09 -15.08
N LYS A 194 -11.93 -16.86 -15.43
CA LYS A 194 -11.92 -18.32 -15.23
C LYS A 194 -10.82 -18.99 -16.03
N GLU A 195 -10.63 -18.59 -17.29
CA GLU A 195 -9.66 -19.21 -18.19
C GLU A 195 -8.22 -18.88 -17.80
N HIS A 196 -7.93 -17.61 -17.46
CA HIS A 196 -6.56 -17.16 -17.29
C HIS A 196 -6.09 -17.07 -15.85
N LEU A 197 -7.00 -16.98 -14.86
CA LEU A 197 -6.61 -16.80 -13.46
C LEU A 197 -6.91 -18.02 -12.58
N LYS A 198 -8.04 -18.70 -12.80
CA LYS A 198 -8.55 -19.69 -11.84
C LYS A 198 -7.54 -20.80 -11.50
N ASP A 199 -7.04 -21.50 -12.51
CA ASP A 199 -6.28 -22.73 -12.26
C ASP A 199 -4.87 -22.43 -11.76
N GLN A 200 -4.29 -21.29 -12.19
CA GLN A 200 -2.96 -20.84 -11.77
C GLN A 200 -2.96 -20.21 -10.38
N THR A 201 -4.00 -19.45 -10.03
CA THR A 201 -3.98 -18.57 -8.84
C THR A 201 -5.06 -18.90 -7.80
N GLY A 202 -6.10 -19.63 -8.19
CA GLY A 202 -7.31 -19.85 -7.40
C GLY A 202 -8.23 -18.62 -7.35
N ILE A 203 -7.94 -17.54 -8.08
CA ILE A 203 -8.82 -16.36 -8.22
C ILE A 203 -10.07 -16.76 -9.02
N THR A 204 -11.23 -16.53 -8.42
CA THR A 204 -12.53 -16.85 -9.02
C THR A 204 -13.55 -15.80 -8.62
N GLY A 205 -14.52 -15.57 -9.49
CA GLY A 205 -15.65 -14.68 -9.25
C GLY A 205 -16.46 -14.56 -10.53
N ALA A 206 -17.39 -13.61 -10.55
CA ALA A 206 -18.16 -13.30 -11.75
C ALA A 206 -18.44 -11.80 -11.84
N TYR A 207 -18.39 -11.26 -13.04
CA TYR A 207 -18.97 -9.97 -13.36
C TYR A 207 -20.47 -10.14 -13.57
N ILE A 208 -21.27 -9.42 -12.78
CA ILE A 208 -22.73 -9.50 -12.76
C ILE A 208 -23.30 -8.14 -13.14
N LYS A 209 -24.28 -8.14 -14.05
CA LYS A 209 -24.98 -6.93 -14.46
C LYS A 209 -25.78 -6.32 -13.30
N THR A 210 -25.47 -5.07 -12.99
CA THR A 210 -26.11 -4.26 -11.96
C THR A 210 -26.46 -2.90 -12.56
N GLY A 211 -27.72 -2.74 -12.96
CA GLY A 211 -28.13 -1.62 -13.82
C GLY A 211 -27.42 -1.69 -15.18
N ASN A 212 -26.76 -0.61 -15.57
CA ASN A 212 -25.94 -0.57 -16.79
C ASN A 212 -24.51 -1.08 -16.58
N ASN A 213 -24.08 -1.28 -15.34
CA ASN A 213 -22.71 -1.68 -15.04
C ASN A 213 -22.55 -3.19 -14.95
N HIS A 214 -21.31 -3.64 -15.05
CA HIS A 214 -20.89 -5.00 -14.72
C HIS A 214 -19.97 -4.95 -13.50
N VAL A 215 -20.44 -5.53 -12.40
CA VAL A 215 -19.77 -5.46 -11.10
C VAL A 215 -19.20 -6.83 -10.78
N PHE A 216 -17.93 -6.86 -10.36
CA PHE A 216 -17.29 -8.11 -9.93
C PHE A 216 -17.81 -8.56 -8.57
N TYR A 217 -18.14 -9.85 -8.45
CA TYR A 217 -18.52 -10.53 -7.21
C TYR A 217 -17.53 -11.66 -6.93
N SER A 218 -17.09 -11.77 -5.69
CA SER A 218 -16.29 -12.92 -5.25
C SER A 218 -16.47 -13.18 -3.76
N ARG A 219 -15.81 -14.24 -3.26
CA ARG A 219 -15.56 -14.41 -1.83
C ARG A 219 -14.38 -13.54 -1.38
N PRO A 220 -14.26 -13.20 -0.08
CA PRO A 220 -13.20 -12.37 0.50
C PRO A 220 -11.78 -12.78 0.07
N ARG A 221 -11.43 -14.04 0.30
CA ARG A 221 -10.08 -14.57 -0.01
C ARG A 221 -9.75 -14.56 -1.50
N LYS A 222 -10.73 -14.47 -2.40
CA LYS A 222 -10.48 -14.43 -3.86
C LYS A 222 -9.89 -13.10 -4.30
N MET A 223 -10.33 -12.00 -3.68
CA MET A 223 -9.70 -10.69 -3.90
C MET A 223 -8.37 -10.57 -3.17
N ALA A 224 -8.22 -11.22 -2.01
CA ALA A 224 -6.92 -11.29 -1.33
C ALA A 224 -5.85 -11.99 -2.20
N ARG A 225 -6.23 -13.04 -2.95
CA ARG A 225 -5.38 -13.65 -3.97
C ARG A 225 -5.03 -12.67 -5.09
N PHE A 226 -6.00 -11.90 -5.60
CA PHE A 226 -5.69 -10.86 -6.58
C PHE A 226 -4.69 -9.83 -6.01
N GLY A 227 -4.84 -9.43 -4.75
CA GLY A 227 -3.86 -8.61 -4.03
C GLY A 227 -2.46 -9.22 -3.98
N LEU A 228 -2.31 -10.52 -3.72
CA LEU A 228 -1.01 -11.20 -3.74
C LEU A 228 -0.40 -11.29 -5.14
N LEU A 229 -1.23 -11.55 -6.16
CA LEU A 229 -0.79 -11.55 -7.55
C LEU A 229 -0.25 -10.17 -7.95
N MET A 230 -0.94 -9.12 -7.53
CA MET A 230 -0.50 -7.76 -7.72
C MET A 230 0.76 -7.48 -6.91
N LEU A 231 0.83 -7.84 -5.63
CA LEU A 231 2.01 -7.64 -4.79
C LEU A 231 3.28 -8.26 -5.40
N ASN A 232 3.15 -9.42 -6.04
CA ASN A 232 4.25 -10.13 -6.68
C ASN A 232 4.34 -9.89 -8.20
N HIS A 233 4.03 -8.68 -8.64
CA HIS A 233 4.29 -8.22 -10.01
C HIS A 233 3.67 -9.10 -11.12
N GLY A 234 2.45 -9.60 -10.90
CA GLY A 234 1.76 -10.45 -11.86
C GLY A 234 2.28 -11.89 -11.91
N GLN A 235 3.10 -12.32 -10.94
CA GLN A 235 3.55 -13.69 -10.78
C GLN A 235 2.82 -14.36 -9.61
N TRP A 236 2.28 -15.55 -9.84
CA TRP A 236 1.71 -16.39 -8.80
C TRP A 236 2.73 -17.45 -8.41
N ASP A 237 3.35 -17.32 -7.23
CA ASP A 237 4.53 -18.09 -6.86
C ASP A 237 5.61 -17.94 -7.96
N GLN A 238 6.01 -19.04 -8.60
CA GLN A 238 6.97 -19.04 -9.72
C GLN A 238 6.29 -19.01 -11.10
N THR A 239 4.96 -18.92 -11.16
CA THR A 239 4.20 -18.93 -12.41
C THR A 239 3.91 -17.51 -12.89
N PRO A 240 4.49 -17.06 -14.01
CA PRO A 240 4.19 -15.74 -14.56
C PRO A 240 2.80 -15.72 -15.18
N VAL A 241 1.89 -14.92 -14.62
CA VAL A 241 0.54 -14.70 -15.15
C VAL A 241 0.56 -13.50 -16.11
N MET A 242 1.12 -12.37 -15.65
CA MET A 242 1.40 -11.19 -16.47
C MET A 242 2.92 -11.08 -16.70
N THR A 243 3.36 -11.27 -17.93
CA THR A 243 4.74 -11.08 -18.41
C THR A 243 4.96 -9.72 -19.08
N ASP A 244 3.91 -8.99 -19.46
CA ASP A 244 4.01 -7.61 -19.95
C ASP A 244 4.34 -6.66 -18.78
N THR A 245 5.64 -6.59 -18.46
CA THR A 245 6.15 -5.80 -17.33
C THR A 245 5.99 -4.30 -17.53
N ASN A 246 5.98 -3.81 -18.77
CA ASN A 246 5.74 -2.39 -19.06
C ASN A 246 4.27 -2.04 -18.79
N TYR A 247 3.32 -2.83 -19.30
CA TYR A 247 1.90 -2.64 -18.97
C TYR A 247 1.65 -2.72 -17.47
N TYR A 248 2.21 -3.75 -16.81
CA TYR A 248 2.06 -3.92 -15.37
C TYR A 248 2.61 -2.70 -14.62
N HIS A 249 3.79 -2.22 -14.98
CA HIS A 249 4.38 -1.02 -14.39
C HIS A 249 3.45 0.18 -14.55
N ASP A 250 3.04 0.51 -15.78
CA ASP A 250 2.24 1.70 -16.04
C ASP A 250 0.83 1.61 -15.42
N MET A 251 0.29 0.39 -15.25
CA MET A 251 -1.00 0.16 -14.60
C MET A 251 -1.04 0.67 -13.15
N ILE A 252 0.08 0.54 -12.43
CA ILE A 252 0.18 0.91 -11.01
C ILE A 252 1.07 2.16 -10.78
N HIS A 253 1.36 2.93 -11.83
CA HIS A 253 2.05 4.22 -11.74
C HIS A 253 1.18 5.33 -12.37
N SER A 254 1.52 6.58 -12.07
CA SER A 254 0.79 7.77 -12.55
C SER A 254 0.64 7.72 -14.07
N SER A 255 -0.60 7.63 -14.55
CA SER A 255 -0.84 7.42 -15.98
C SER A 255 -0.93 8.72 -16.80
N GLN A 256 -0.97 9.87 -16.12
CA GLN A 256 -1.13 11.22 -16.68
C GLN A 256 -0.86 12.30 -15.61
N ASP A 257 -0.67 13.56 -16.03
CA ASP A 257 -0.29 14.67 -15.15
C ASP A 257 -1.45 15.45 -14.49
N LEU A 258 -2.67 15.31 -14.99
CA LEU A 258 -3.90 15.93 -14.46
C LEU A 258 -4.24 15.43 -13.04
N ASN A 259 -4.25 14.11 -12.84
CA ASN A 259 -4.45 13.41 -11.57
C ASN A 259 -3.40 12.30 -11.39
N PRO A 260 -2.17 12.62 -10.94
CA PRO A 260 -1.10 11.63 -10.78
C PRO A 260 -1.44 10.54 -9.76
N SER A 261 -2.42 10.75 -8.88
CA SER A 261 -2.91 9.72 -7.93
C SER A 261 -3.77 8.63 -8.59
N TYR A 262 -3.65 8.43 -9.91
CA TYR A 262 -4.43 7.47 -10.68
C TYR A 262 -3.57 6.78 -11.76
N GLY A 263 -3.67 5.44 -11.82
CA GLY A 263 -3.06 4.59 -12.85
C GLY A 263 -4.10 4.04 -13.83
N TYR A 264 -3.91 2.82 -14.34
CA TYR A 264 -4.96 2.15 -15.13
C TYR A 264 -6.01 1.55 -14.21
N LEU A 265 -7.06 2.32 -13.91
CA LEU A 265 -8.13 1.93 -13.00
C LEU A 265 -7.67 1.58 -11.56
N TRP A 266 -6.51 2.12 -11.14
CA TRP A 266 -5.96 1.99 -9.79
C TRP A 266 -5.82 3.37 -9.14
N TRP A 267 -6.09 3.45 -7.84
CA TRP A 267 -5.79 4.62 -7.02
C TRP A 267 -4.38 4.51 -6.46
N LEU A 268 -3.60 5.58 -6.57
CA LEU A 268 -2.19 5.61 -6.16
C LEU A 268 -2.01 6.57 -4.99
N ASN A 269 -1.26 6.16 -3.97
CA ASN A 269 -0.90 7.03 -2.86
C ASN A 269 0.45 7.72 -3.08
N GLY A 270 0.85 8.58 -2.13
CA GLY A 270 2.18 9.23 -2.11
C GLY A 270 2.37 10.38 -3.11
N GLN A 271 1.44 10.59 -4.04
CA GLN A 271 1.57 11.64 -5.04
C GLN A 271 1.27 13.03 -4.45
N ALA A 272 1.88 14.07 -5.04
CA ALA A 272 1.78 15.44 -4.54
C ALA A 272 0.40 16.10 -4.73
N LYS A 273 -0.47 15.52 -5.57
CA LYS A 273 -1.81 16.04 -5.85
C LYS A 273 -2.76 14.92 -6.29
N TYR A 274 -4.05 15.12 -6.06
CA TYR A 274 -5.10 14.20 -6.49
C TYR A 274 -6.39 14.92 -6.88
N MET A 275 -7.23 14.22 -7.64
CA MET A 275 -8.61 14.60 -7.92
C MET A 275 -9.55 13.51 -7.41
N LEU A 276 -10.77 13.90 -7.03
CA LEU A 276 -11.80 12.97 -6.57
C LEU A 276 -12.90 12.82 -7.63
N PRO A 277 -13.68 11.71 -7.59
CA PRO A 277 -14.81 11.52 -8.50
C PRO A 277 -15.79 12.69 -8.48
N GLN A 278 -16.41 12.98 -9.63
CA GLN A 278 -17.39 14.06 -9.82
C GLN A 278 -16.89 15.46 -9.44
N SER A 279 -15.57 15.66 -9.44
CA SER A 279 -14.94 16.95 -9.14
C SER A 279 -13.84 17.24 -10.15
N GLN A 280 -13.65 18.52 -10.45
CA GLN A 280 -12.48 19.02 -11.19
C GLN A 280 -11.51 19.77 -10.27
N ILE A 281 -11.76 19.74 -8.96
CA ILE A 281 -10.88 20.33 -7.95
C ILE A 281 -9.65 19.45 -7.78
N VAL A 282 -8.48 20.10 -7.82
CA VAL A 282 -7.19 19.48 -7.53
C VAL A 282 -6.84 19.75 -6.06
N PHE A 283 -6.66 18.67 -5.31
CA PHE A 283 -6.21 18.70 -3.92
C PHE A 283 -4.70 18.47 -3.87
N SER A 284 -4.05 19.05 -2.87
CA SER A 284 -2.60 18.88 -2.64
C SER A 284 -2.34 17.82 -1.56
N GLY A 285 -1.21 17.13 -1.68
CA GLY A 285 -0.80 16.05 -0.78
C GLY A 285 -1.25 14.66 -1.23
N PRO A 286 -0.87 13.61 -0.49
CA PRO A 286 -1.28 12.25 -0.78
C PRO A 286 -2.78 12.06 -0.52
N ILE A 287 -3.41 11.22 -1.34
CA ILE A 287 -4.86 10.95 -1.23
C ILE A 287 -5.24 10.23 0.08
N MET A 288 -4.30 9.48 0.68
CA MET A 288 -4.47 8.75 1.94
C MET A 288 -3.21 8.94 2.82
N PRO A 289 -3.09 10.06 3.56
CA PRO A 289 -1.89 10.44 4.30
C PRO A 289 -1.43 9.46 5.40
N ASN A 290 -2.32 8.65 5.97
CA ASN A 290 -1.97 7.64 6.96
C ASN A 290 -1.47 6.33 6.33
N ALA A 291 -1.67 6.14 5.03
CA ALA A 291 -1.21 4.95 4.31
C ALA A 291 0.23 5.13 3.79
N PRO A 292 0.98 4.03 3.57
CA PRO A 292 2.31 4.08 2.94
C PRO A 292 2.30 4.79 1.59
N GLU A 293 3.39 5.50 1.26
CA GLU A 293 3.49 6.30 0.04
C GLU A 293 3.42 5.44 -1.24
N ASP A 294 3.97 4.22 -1.20
CA ASP A 294 3.96 3.29 -2.33
C ASP A 294 2.71 2.41 -2.40
N MET A 295 1.71 2.68 -1.54
CA MET A 295 0.44 1.96 -1.61
C MET A 295 -0.31 2.30 -2.90
N TYR A 296 -0.78 1.26 -3.57
CA TYR A 296 -1.82 1.39 -4.58
C TYR A 296 -3.06 0.57 -4.18
N ALA A 297 -4.23 1.02 -4.59
CA ALA A 297 -5.50 0.50 -4.10
C ALA A 297 -6.61 0.40 -5.15
N ALA A 298 -7.37 -0.67 -5.06
CA ALA A 298 -8.67 -0.81 -5.71
C ALA A 298 -9.74 -0.36 -4.71
N LEU A 299 -10.48 0.70 -5.04
CA LEU A 299 -11.42 1.34 -4.14
C LEU A 299 -12.82 1.39 -4.75
N GLY A 300 -13.83 1.05 -3.95
CA GLY A 300 -15.22 1.05 -4.39
C GLY A 300 -16.19 1.54 -3.31
N LYS A 301 -17.33 2.04 -3.78
CA LYS A 301 -18.49 2.45 -2.97
C LYS A 301 -18.82 1.43 -1.87
N ASN A 302 -19.29 1.94 -0.73
CA ASN A 302 -19.60 1.18 0.49
C ASN A 302 -18.37 0.51 1.13
N GLY A 303 -17.18 0.93 0.70
CA GLY A 303 -15.87 0.58 1.23
C GLY A 303 -15.43 -0.82 0.83
N GLN A 304 -15.52 -1.12 -0.46
CA GLN A 304 -14.82 -2.26 -1.04
C GLN A 304 -13.38 -1.84 -1.27
N LEU A 305 -12.43 -2.46 -0.57
CA LEU A 305 -11.04 -2.03 -0.53
C LEU A 305 -10.13 -3.23 -0.79
N LEU A 306 -9.17 -3.05 -1.68
CA LEU A 306 -7.96 -3.86 -1.78
C LEU A 306 -6.78 -2.89 -1.80
N ASN A 307 -5.94 -2.94 -0.78
CA ASN A 307 -4.70 -2.18 -0.71
C ASN A 307 -3.52 -3.14 -0.90
N VAL A 308 -2.52 -2.70 -1.66
CA VAL A 308 -1.26 -3.42 -1.84
C VAL A 308 -0.13 -2.46 -1.51
N VAL A 309 0.79 -2.88 -0.64
CA VAL A 309 1.97 -2.10 -0.22
C VAL A 309 3.23 -2.91 -0.50
N PRO A 310 3.89 -2.68 -1.64
CA PRO A 310 5.11 -3.39 -2.02
C PRO A 310 6.23 -3.31 -0.99
N SER A 311 6.54 -2.12 -0.48
CA SER A 311 7.62 -1.86 0.47
C SER A 311 7.49 -2.63 1.78
N GLU A 312 6.27 -3.06 2.10
CA GLU A 312 5.94 -3.76 3.33
C GLU A 312 5.46 -5.21 3.08
N ASN A 313 5.43 -5.70 1.83
CA ASN A 313 4.82 -6.98 1.49
C ASN A 313 3.42 -7.17 2.11
N LEU A 314 2.60 -6.11 2.08
CA LEU A 314 1.31 -6.08 2.77
C LEU A 314 0.15 -6.06 1.77
N VAL A 315 -0.89 -6.84 2.06
CA VAL A 315 -2.18 -6.76 1.37
C VAL A 315 -3.28 -6.59 2.41
N VAL A 316 -4.12 -5.57 2.23
CA VAL A 316 -5.28 -5.33 3.12
C VAL A 316 -6.54 -5.35 2.29
N VAL A 317 -7.48 -6.20 2.67
CA VAL A 317 -8.77 -6.35 2.00
C VAL A 317 -9.90 -6.02 2.97
N ARG A 318 -10.85 -5.22 2.49
CA ARG A 318 -12.11 -4.99 3.18
C ARG A 318 -13.28 -5.17 2.21
N MET A 319 -14.25 -5.97 2.63
CA MET A 319 -15.61 -5.92 2.09
C MET A 319 -16.49 -5.20 3.09
N GLY A 320 -17.34 -4.30 2.63
CA GLY A 320 -18.21 -3.53 3.53
C GLY A 320 -19.58 -3.20 2.96
N GLN A 321 -20.38 -2.56 3.80
CA GLN A 321 -21.64 -1.94 3.42
C GLN A 321 -21.72 -0.50 3.97
N SER A 322 -20.56 0.17 4.10
CA SER A 322 -20.53 1.53 4.68
C SER A 322 -21.57 2.41 3.99
N THR A 323 -22.34 3.15 4.79
CA THR A 323 -23.45 3.96 4.32
C THR A 323 -23.01 5.29 3.72
N GLY A 324 -21.69 5.48 3.54
CA GLY A 324 -21.10 6.62 2.86
C GLY A 324 -21.77 6.87 1.50
N GLN A 325 -21.89 8.15 1.16
CA GLN A 325 -22.46 8.58 -0.14
C GLN A 325 -21.38 8.70 -1.22
N PHE A 326 -20.12 8.40 -0.89
CA PHE A 326 -19.00 8.58 -1.80
C PHE A 326 -18.94 7.45 -2.84
N LEU A 327 -18.54 7.80 -4.08
CA LEU A 327 -18.30 6.81 -5.13
C LEU A 327 -17.08 5.92 -4.84
N VAL A 328 -16.15 6.46 -4.05
CA VAL A 328 -14.88 5.85 -3.64
C VAL A 328 -14.56 6.27 -2.21
N GLU A 329 -14.24 5.30 -1.35
CA GLU A 329 -14.11 5.49 0.11
C GLU A 329 -12.67 5.77 0.56
N THR A 330 -12.07 6.85 0.08
CA THR A 330 -10.68 7.20 0.41
C THR A 330 -10.50 7.57 1.89
N GLN A 331 -11.46 8.29 2.48
CA GLN A 331 -11.40 8.71 3.89
C GLN A 331 -11.52 7.53 4.86
N LEU A 332 -12.44 6.60 4.58
CA LEU A 332 -12.57 5.36 5.35
C LEU A 332 -11.29 4.53 5.25
N ASN A 333 -10.72 4.40 4.06
CA ASN A 333 -9.47 3.66 3.87
C ASN A 333 -8.31 4.31 4.63
N ASP A 334 -8.16 5.63 4.55
CA ASP A 334 -7.16 6.39 5.33
C ASP A 334 -7.33 6.18 6.83
N LYS A 335 -8.58 6.18 7.33
CA LYS A 335 -8.87 5.91 8.75
C LYS A 335 -8.53 4.48 9.15
N ILE A 336 -8.77 3.49 8.29
CA ILE A 336 -8.32 2.10 8.53
C ILE A 336 -6.79 2.06 8.66
N TRP A 337 -6.07 2.80 7.82
CA TRP A 337 -4.61 2.90 7.92
C TRP A 337 -4.12 3.56 9.21
N GLU A 338 -4.83 4.57 9.72
CA GLU A 338 -4.56 5.13 11.06
C GLU A 338 -4.60 4.05 12.16
N TYR A 339 -5.64 3.20 12.15
CA TYR A 339 -5.74 2.07 13.09
C TYR A 339 -4.69 0.99 12.83
N LEU A 340 -4.38 0.66 11.58
CA LEU A 340 -3.33 -0.28 11.23
C LEU A 340 -1.96 0.21 11.69
N ASN A 341 -1.68 1.51 11.64
CA ASN A 341 -0.43 2.09 12.15
C ASN A 341 -0.30 1.93 13.66
N ALA A 342 -1.41 2.04 14.40
CA ALA A 342 -1.43 1.77 15.84
C ALA A 342 -1.14 0.29 16.17
N ILE A 343 -1.62 -0.65 15.34
CA ILE A 343 -1.35 -2.09 15.49
C ILE A 343 0.08 -2.41 15.10
N ARG A 344 0.57 -1.90 13.96
CA ARG A 344 1.93 -2.13 13.45
C ARG A 344 2.98 -1.28 14.17
N CYS A 345 2.70 -0.94 15.43
CA CYS A 345 3.67 -0.29 16.30
C CYS A 345 4.93 -1.17 16.33
N GLN A 346 6.08 -0.53 16.45
CA GLN A 346 7.19 -1.21 17.08
C GLN A 346 6.93 -1.07 18.57
N PRO A 347 6.86 -2.15 19.38
CA PRO A 347 6.99 -2.00 20.80
C PRO A 347 8.21 -1.13 21.04
N THR A 348 8.12 -0.20 22.00
CA THR A 348 9.31 0.45 22.55
C THR A 348 10.10 -0.64 23.25
N ALA A 349 10.74 -1.49 22.45
CA ALA A 349 11.90 -2.22 22.84
C ALA A 349 12.83 -1.12 23.33
N ILE A 350 13.00 -1.06 24.65
CA ILE A 350 14.30 -0.73 25.20
C ILE A 350 15.24 -1.60 24.36
N LYS A 351 15.92 -0.99 23.38
CA LYS A 351 17.04 -1.67 22.71
C LYS A 351 17.84 -2.22 23.88
N SER A 352 18.00 -3.54 23.96
CA SER A 352 18.90 -4.17 24.91
C SER A 352 20.32 -3.81 24.49
N SER A 353 20.63 -2.54 24.62
CA SER A 353 21.96 -2.00 24.73
C SER A 353 22.43 -2.49 26.10
N HIS A 354 23.60 -3.13 26.13
CA HIS A 354 24.21 -3.48 27.39
C HIS A 354 24.34 -2.17 28.20
N PHE A 355 23.70 -2.13 29.36
CA PHE A 355 23.86 -1.02 30.29
C PHE A 355 25.34 -0.98 30.67
N ASP A 356 26.05 0.00 30.12
CA ASP A 356 27.48 0.12 30.33
C ASP A 356 27.70 0.85 31.65
N LYS A 357 28.06 0.08 32.69
CA LYS A 357 28.38 0.61 34.02
C LYS A 357 29.66 1.47 34.00
N ASP A 358 30.40 1.47 32.90
CA ASP A 358 31.70 2.13 32.79
C ASP A 358 31.58 3.57 32.27
N ILE A 359 30.42 3.97 31.75
CA ILE A 359 30.15 5.39 31.49
C ILE A 359 29.97 6.11 32.84
N ARG A 360 30.76 7.14 33.13
CA ARG A 360 30.66 7.92 34.38
C ARG A 360 30.70 9.42 34.15
N LEU A 361 29.83 10.16 34.85
CA LEU A 361 29.83 11.62 34.89
C LEU A 361 30.57 12.13 36.12
N SER A 362 31.52 13.03 35.93
CA SER A 362 32.22 13.70 37.03
C SER A 362 32.66 15.12 36.66
N PRO A 363 32.63 16.10 37.59
CA PRO A 363 32.05 16.02 38.92
C PRO A 363 30.52 15.96 38.87
N ASN A 364 29.92 15.32 39.87
CA ASN A 364 28.49 15.31 40.08
C ASN A 364 28.22 15.22 41.59
N PRO A 365 27.71 16.28 42.24
CA PRO A 365 27.14 17.50 41.65
C PRO A 365 28.12 18.37 40.84
N THR A 366 27.62 19.20 39.92
CA THR A 366 28.41 20.12 39.08
C THR A 366 27.90 21.56 39.09
N HIS A 367 28.78 22.51 38.70
CA HIS A 367 28.44 23.91 38.44
C HIS A 367 28.23 24.16 36.94
N ASP A 368 29.31 24.11 36.15
CA ASP A 368 29.30 24.51 34.73
C ASP A 368 29.70 23.40 33.75
N LYS A 369 30.42 22.37 34.20
CA LYS A 369 30.99 21.35 33.29
C LYS A 369 30.95 19.96 33.88
N ILE A 370 30.76 18.97 33.03
CA ILE A 370 30.94 17.55 33.37
C ILE A 370 31.91 16.90 32.41
N THR A 371 32.66 15.93 32.91
CA THR A 371 33.43 14.99 32.12
C THR A 371 32.66 13.69 32.00
N ILE A 372 32.45 13.25 30.76
CA ILE A 372 31.94 11.93 30.41
C ILE A 372 33.16 11.02 30.28
N ARG A 373 33.31 10.05 31.18
CA ARG A 373 34.31 8.99 31.09
C ARG A 373 33.70 7.76 30.45
N SER A 374 34.40 7.17 29.48
CA SER A 374 34.05 5.90 28.83
C SER A 374 35.33 5.08 28.69
N GLU A 375 35.33 3.81 29.11
CA GLU A 375 36.50 2.92 28.97
C GLU A 375 36.64 2.35 27.55
N SER A 376 35.56 2.42 26.77
CA SER A 376 35.52 2.09 25.35
C SER A 376 36.14 3.22 24.51
N HIS A 377 37.15 2.86 23.71
CA HIS A 377 37.89 3.74 22.80
C HIS A 377 36.97 4.58 21.91
N SER A 378 37.49 5.69 21.38
CA SER A 378 36.74 6.73 20.67
C SER A 378 35.56 6.24 19.83
N ALA A 379 34.34 6.60 20.25
CA ALA A 379 33.11 6.16 19.60
C ALA A 379 32.16 7.34 19.32
N PRO A 380 31.46 7.35 18.18
CA PRO A 380 30.32 8.23 17.99
C PRO A 380 29.27 7.96 19.07
N ALA A 381 28.76 9.02 19.69
CA ALA A 381 27.77 8.94 20.74
C ALA A 381 26.73 10.04 20.65
N ASP A 382 25.47 9.69 20.87
CA ASP A 382 24.40 10.67 21.06
C ASP A 382 24.23 10.94 22.55
N VAL A 383 24.44 12.20 22.95
CA VAL A 383 24.26 12.65 24.33
C VAL A 383 22.98 13.48 24.42
N LYS A 384 22.07 13.07 25.30
CA LYS A 384 20.83 13.80 25.60
C LYS A 384 20.75 14.12 27.09
N ILE A 385 20.15 15.25 27.44
CA ILE A 385 19.87 15.62 28.83
C ILE A 385 18.38 15.86 28.98
N PHE A 386 17.79 15.27 30.01
CA PHE A 386 16.38 15.43 30.38
C PHE A 386 16.27 16.14 31.72
N ASN A 387 15.23 16.96 31.88
CA ASN A 387 14.86 17.49 33.19
C ASN A 387 14.17 16.40 34.06
N ALA A 388 13.85 16.73 35.31
CA ALA A 388 13.20 15.80 36.25
C ALA A 388 11.80 15.32 35.80
N GLN A 389 11.17 16.00 34.84
CA GLN A 389 9.87 15.64 34.24
C GLN A 389 10.04 14.78 32.96
N GLY A 390 11.26 14.42 32.58
CA GLY A 390 11.54 13.60 31.40
C GLY A 390 11.53 14.36 30.07
N GLN A 391 11.49 15.69 30.09
CA GLN A 391 11.55 16.50 28.86
C GLN A 391 13.00 16.72 28.43
N PRO A 392 13.34 16.54 27.13
CA PRO A 392 14.69 16.78 26.64
C PRO A 392 14.99 18.28 26.66
N VAL A 393 16.10 18.65 27.32
CA VAL A 393 16.61 20.03 27.40
C VAL A 393 17.90 20.22 26.62
N PHE A 394 18.53 19.13 26.18
CA PHE A 394 19.73 19.13 25.35
C PHE A 394 19.82 17.82 24.57
N ALA A 395 20.29 17.89 23.32
CA ALA A 395 20.62 16.72 22.51
C ALA A 395 21.71 17.08 21.50
N LYS A 396 22.81 16.31 21.47
CA LYS A 396 23.90 16.53 20.51
C LYS A 396 24.72 15.26 20.30
N ALA A 397 25.16 15.05 19.06
CA ALA A 397 26.11 14.00 18.71
C ALA A 397 27.56 14.43 19.05
N TYR A 398 28.31 13.52 19.65
CA TYR A 398 29.71 13.67 20.04
C TYR A 398 30.54 12.54 19.44
N ASN A 399 31.83 12.79 19.23
CA ASN A 399 32.82 11.73 19.22
C ASN A 399 33.43 11.70 20.62
N LEU A 400 32.97 10.77 21.46
CA LEU A 400 33.47 10.67 22.83
C LEU A 400 34.91 10.16 22.80
N LEU A 401 35.79 10.85 23.52
CA LEU A 401 37.11 10.39 23.91
C LEU A 401 37.02 9.92 25.37
N ASN A 402 38.05 9.24 25.88
CA ASN A 402 38.05 8.70 27.26
C ASN A 402 37.69 9.72 28.35
N ASN A 403 37.86 11.03 28.09
CA ASN A 403 37.44 12.13 28.97
C ASN A 403 36.87 13.30 28.16
N SER A 404 35.65 13.18 27.64
CA SER A 404 34.99 14.28 26.92
C SER A 404 34.35 15.27 27.89
N GLU A 405 34.65 16.56 27.75
CA GLU A 405 33.97 17.62 28.51
C GLU A 405 32.67 18.06 27.83
N LEU A 406 31.64 18.28 28.66
CA LEU A 406 30.37 18.88 28.28
C LEU A 406 30.10 20.09 29.17
N ASP A 407 29.92 21.25 28.54
CA ASP A 407 29.41 22.46 29.20
C ASP A 407 27.92 22.27 29.49
N VAL A 408 27.54 22.49 30.75
CA VAL A 408 26.17 22.40 31.27
C VAL A 408 25.74 23.69 31.98
N SER A 409 26.51 24.78 31.85
CA SER A 409 26.22 26.08 32.46
C SER A 409 24.87 26.68 32.02
N PHE A 410 24.37 26.26 30.86
CA PHE A 410 23.06 26.66 30.33
C PHE A 410 21.86 26.03 31.07
N LEU A 411 22.05 24.93 31.80
CA LEU A 411 20.97 24.26 32.53
C LEU A 411 20.69 25.01 33.84
N PRO A 412 19.44 25.32 34.22
CA PRO A 412 19.10 25.82 35.56
C PRO A 412 19.56 24.91 36.71
N LYS A 413 19.57 25.43 37.96
CA LYS A 413 19.89 24.60 39.14
C LYS A 413 18.79 23.56 39.32
N GLY A 414 19.16 22.29 39.46
CA GLY A 414 18.19 21.19 39.49
C GLY A 414 18.77 19.81 39.26
N ILE A 415 17.86 18.84 39.15
CA ILE A 415 18.17 17.44 38.85
C ILE A 415 17.87 17.18 37.38
N TYR A 416 18.82 16.52 36.72
CA TYR A 416 18.76 16.14 35.32
C TYR A 416 19.13 14.66 35.18
N PHE A 417 18.83 14.09 34.02
CA PHE A 417 19.26 12.77 33.62
C PHE A 417 20.00 12.88 32.29
N VAL A 418 21.25 12.45 32.25
CA VAL A 418 22.07 12.45 31.04
C VAL A 418 22.07 11.04 30.49
N GLU A 419 21.68 10.95 29.24
CA GLU A 419 21.56 9.72 28.46
C GLU A 419 22.62 9.72 27.37
N ILE A 420 23.36 8.63 27.25
CA ILE A 420 24.48 8.49 26.32
C ILE A 420 24.28 7.18 25.55
N TYR A 421 24.11 7.29 24.24
CA TYR A 421 24.04 6.14 23.33
C TYR A 421 25.30 6.08 22.49
N THR A 422 25.97 4.93 22.47
CA THR A 422 27.03 4.62 21.47
C THR A 422 26.55 3.50 20.55
N SER A 423 27.31 3.18 19.51
CA SER A 423 26.96 2.13 18.53
C SER A 423 26.76 0.73 19.13
N GLY A 424 27.13 0.50 20.40
CA GLY A 424 26.91 -0.77 21.09
C GLY A 424 26.58 -0.67 22.59
N SER A 425 26.48 0.54 23.16
CA SER A 425 26.38 0.72 24.62
C SER A 425 25.40 1.83 24.98
N TYR A 426 24.83 1.75 26.18
CA TYR A 426 23.89 2.74 26.71
C TYR A 426 24.21 3.06 28.17
N GLY A 427 24.22 4.35 28.51
CA GLY A 427 24.36 4.84 29.87
C GLY A 427 23.33 5.90 30.20
N LEU A 428 22.68 5.78 31.36
CA LEU A 428 21.79 6.80 31.93
C LEU A 428 22.27 7.16 33.34
N GLN A 429 22.62 8.42 33.56
CA GLN A 429 23.07 8.90 34.87
C GLN A 429 22.36 10.17 35.32
N LYS A 430 21.98 10.20 36.59
CA LYS A 430 21.49 11.41 37.25
C LYS A 430 22.61 12.44 37.33
N LEU A 431 22.32 13.69 37.00
CA LEU A 431 23.19 14.85 37.16
C LEU A 431 22.53 15.87 38.11
N VAL A 432 23.30 16.44 39.04
CA VAL A 432 22.84 17.50 39.95
C VAL A 432 23.60 18.80 39.64
N ARG A 433 22.89 19.83 39.16
CA ARG A 433 23.44 21.18 38.91
C ARG A 433 23.07 22.07 40.09
N TYR A 434 24.05 22.64 40.80
CA TYR A 434 23.83 23.34 42.08
C TYR A 434 24.29 24.78 42.11
#